data_AF-C5D774-F1
#
_entry.id   AF-C5D774-F1
#
_cell.length_a   1.000
_cell.length_b   1.000
_cell.length_c   1.000
_cell.angle_alpha   90.00
_cell.angle_beta   90.00
_cell.angle_gamma   90.00
#
_symmetry.space_group_name_H-M   'P 1'
#
loop_
_entity.id
_entity.type
_entity.pdbx_description
1 polymer ?
#
loop_
_entity_poly.entity_id
_entity_poly.type
_entity_poly.pdbx_seq_one_letter_code
_entity_poly.pdbx_strand_id
1 'polypeptide(L)' 'MRLFWTFFWTFLLVQMATYVIGSMQGIPYNFSTGALLGAIFTILVIIVASLIPDEPIEHH' A
#
# COMPACT_ATOMS: atom_id res chain seq x y z
N MET A 1 11.30 -8.43 -9.34
CA MET A 1 11.10 -8.71 -7.90
C MET A 1 10.56 -7.52 -7.12
N ARG A 2 11.01 -6.28 -7.40
CA ARG A 2 10.54 -5.05 -6.74
C ARG A 2 9.02 -4.89 -6.73
N LEU A 3 8.34 -5.03 -7.88
CA LEU A 3 6.89 -4.81 -8.01
C LEU A 3 6.04 -5.80 -7.17
N PHE A 4 6.42 -7.08 -7.16
CA PHE A 4 5.74 -8.09 -6.33
C PHE A 4 5.86 -7.74 -4.84
N TRP A 5 7.07 -7.34 -4.42
CA TRP A 5 7.29 -6.96 -3.03
C TRP A 5 6.53 -5.69 -2.64
N THR A 6 6.51 -4.69 -3.53
CA THR A 6 5.72 -3.46 -3.34
C THR A 6 4.25 -3.81 -3.15
N PHE A 7 3.65 -4.62 -4.03
CA PHE A 7 2.26 -5.04 -3.90
C PHE A 7 2.00 -5.77 -2.57
N PHE A 8 2.81 -6.76 -2.23
CA PHE A 8 2.59 -7.54 -1.01
C PHE A 8 2.66 -6.66 0.24
N TRP A 9 3.67 -5.81 0.37
CA TRP A 9 3.82 -4.96 1.56
C TRP A 9 2.74 -3.90 1.62
N THR A 10 2.42 -3.24 0.50
CA THR A 10 1.31 -2.28 0.45
C THR A 10 -0.01 -2.94 0.80
N PHE A 11 -0.28 -4.13 0.26
CA PHE A 11 -1.50 -4.87 0.56
C PHE A 11 -1.60 -5.23 2.05
N LEU A 12 -0.53 -5.78 2.63
CA LEU A 12 -0.50 -6.16 4.04
C LEU A 12 -0.69 -4.95 4.96
N LEU A 13 -0.02 -3.84 4.68
CA LEU A 13 -0.15 -2.60 5.46
C LEU A 13 -1.55 -2.01 5.36
N VAL A 14 -2.17 -2.02 4.17
CA VAL A 14 -3.53 -1.53 3.99
C VAL A 14 -4.55 -2.41 4.73
N GLN A 15 -4.37 -3.73 4.76
CA GLN A 15 -5.23 -4.62 5.55
C GLN A 15 -5.13 -4.35 7.05
N MET A 16 -3.94 -4.03 7.56
CA MET A 16 -3.79 -3.62 8.96
C MET A 16 -4.40 -2.24 9.21
N ALA A 17 -4.27 -1.29 8.28
CA ALA A 17 -4.87 0.03 8.40
C ALA A 17 -6.40 -0.05 8.44
N THR A 18 -7.03 -0.86 7.59
CA THR A 18 -8.49 -1.04 7.59
C THR A 18 -8.98 -1.73 8.86
N TYR A 19 -8.22 -2.70 9.39
CA TYR A 19 -8.50 -3.29 10.69
C TYR A 19 -8.45 -2.25 11.82
N VAL A 20 -7.39 -1.43 11.88
CA VAL A 20 -7.24 -0.40 12.92
C VAL A 20 -8.35 0.64 12.83
N ILE A 21 -8.63 1.16 11.63
CA ILE A 21 -9.69 2.15 11.41
C ILE A 21 -11.06 1.58 11.80
N GLY A 22 -11.35 0.33 11.39
CA GLY A 22 -12.58 -0.36 11.78
C GLY A 22 -12.69 -0.50 13.30
N SER A 23 -11.60 -0.92 13.97
CA SER A 23 -11.55 -1.00 15.44
C SER A 23 -11.76 0.35 16.13
N MET A 24 -11.25 1.45 15.57
CA MET A 24 -11.46 2.80 16.10
C MET A 24 -12.91 3.28 15.95
N GLN A 25 -13.61 2.78 14.94
CA GLN A 25 -14.99 3.15 14.62
C GLN A 25 -16.03 2.15 15.16
N GLY A 26 -15.60 1.06 15.80
CA GLY A 26 -16.48 -0.02 16.23
C GLY A 26 -17.09 -0.82 15.07
N ILE A 27 -16.48 -0.75 13.88
CA ILE A 27 -16.94 -1.44 12.66
C ILE A 27 -16.18 -2.77 12.53
N PRO A 28 -16.87 -3.90 12.28
CA PRO A 28 -16.20 -5.17 12.05
C PRO A 28 -15.30 -5.13 10.82
N TYR A 29 -14.16 -5.82 10.90
CA TYR A 29 -13.23 -5.92 9.81
C TYR A 29 -13.86 -6.57 8.57
N ASN A 30 -13.70 -5.93 7.41
CA ASN A 30 -14.17 -6.43 6.12
C ASN A 30 -12.98 -6.62 5.17
N PHE A 31 -12.67 -7.88 4.87
CA PHE A 31 -11.56 -8.23 3.99
C PHE A 31 -11.74 -7.68 2.56
N SER A 32 -12.96 -7.69 2.02
CA SER A 32 -13.25 -7.20 0.66
C SER A 32 -12.96 -5.71 0.52
N THR A 33 -13.34 -4.91 1.53
CA THR A 33 -13.02 -3.48 1.60
C THR A 33 -11.52 -3.27 1.68
N GLY A 34 -10.82 -4.01 2.54
CA GLY A 34 -9.36 -3.95 2.65
C GLY A 34 -8.64 -4.39 1.38
N ALA A 35 -9.15 -5.39 0.67
CA ALA A 35 -8.56 -5.89 -0.56
C ALA A 35 -8.72 -4.91 -1.72
N LEU A 36 -9.91 -4.30 -1.84
CA LEU A 36 -10.17 -3.24 -2.82
C LEU A 36 -9.27 -2.03 -2.58
N LEU A 37 -9.20 -1.56 -1.33
CA LEU A 37 -8.31 -0.46 -0.95
C LEU A 37 -6.84 -0.80 -1.19
N GLY A 38 -6.41 -2.03 -0.87
CA GLY A 38 -5.03 -2.48 -1.09
C GLY A 38 -4.63 -2.50 -2.56
N ALA A 39 -5.54 -2.90 -3.45
CA ALA A 39 -5.32 -2.81 -4.90
C ALA A 39 -5.20 -1.35 -5.37
N ILE A 40 -6.10 -0.47 -4.94
CA ILE A 40 -6.08 0.97 -5.27
C ILE A 40 -4.77 1.61 -4.79
N PHE A 41 -4.39 1.37 -3.53
CA PHE A 41 -3.16 1.92 -2.95
C PHE A 41 -1.90 1.40 -3.64
N THR A 42 -1.87 0.13 -4.05
CA THR A 42 -0.73 -0.39 -4.81
C THR A 42 -0.56 0.38 -6.12
N ILE A 43 -1.64 0.62 -6.86
CA ILE A 43 -1.60 1.39 -8.10
C ILE A 43 -1.08 2.81 -7.83
N LEU A 44 -1.59 3.47 -6.78
CA LEU A 44 -1.11 4.79 -6.36
C LEU A 44 0.39 4.80 -6.05
N VAL A 45 0.89 3.82 -5.28
CA VAL A 45 2.32 3.71 -4.94
C VAL A 45 3.17 3.55 -6.19
N ILE A 46 2.73 2.74 -7.17
CA ILE A 46 3.45 2.57 -8.44
C ILE A 46 3.49 3.89 -9.23
N ILE A 47 2.36 4.60 -9.31
CA ILE A 47 2.30 5.90 -10.01
C ILE A 47 3.23 6.90 -9.32
N VAL A 48 3.14 7.04 -7.99
CA VAL A 48 4.00 7.95 -7.23
C VAL A 48 5.48 7.61 -7.43
N ALA A 49 5.84 6.33 -7.35
CA ALA A 49 7.21 5.89 -7.61
C ALA A 49 7.69 6.19 -9.04
N SER A 50 6.79 6.18 -10.04
CA SER A 50 7.14 6.52 -11.42
C SER A 50 7.30 8.03 -11.66
N LEU A 51 6.72 8.87 -10.80
CA LEU A 51 6.84 10.32 -10.87
C LEU A 51 8.10 10.85 -10.18
N ILE A 52 8.68 10.07 -9.25
CA ILE A 52 9.93 10.42 -8.57
C ILE A 52 11.08 10.08 -9.53
N PRO A 53 11.87 11.09 -9.98
CA PRO A 53 13.04 10.83 -10.80
C PRO A 53 14.06 10.01 -10.01
N ASP A 54 14.57 8.93 -10.60
CA ASP A 54 15.71 8.20 -10.06
C ASP A 54 16.98 9.05 -10.32
N GLU A 55 17.26 10.03 -9.45
CA GLU A 55 18.53 10.75 -9.46
C GLU A 55 19.67 9.76 -9.16
N PRO A 56 20.79 9.82 -9.89
CA PRO A 56 21.92 8.95 -9.61
C PRO A 56 22.42 9.22 -8.20
N ILE A 57 22.31 8.20 -7.34
CA ILE A 57 22.92 8.18 -6.01
C ILE A 57 24.42 8.41 -6.18
N GLU A 58 24.91 9.60 -5.84
CA GLU A 58 26.35 9.85 -5.77
C GLU A 58 26.95 8.91 -4.73
N HIS A 59 27.70 7.92 -5.20
CA HIS A 59 28.58 7.12 -4.36
C HIS A 59 29.78 7.99 -3.95
N HIS A 60 29.69 8.62 -2.78
CA HIS A 60 30.85 9.14 -2.05
C HIS A 60 31.40 8.07 -1.11
#